data_AF-A0A3B5JZ09-F1
#
_entry.id   AF-A0A3B5JZ09-F1
#
_cell.length_a   1.000
_cell.length_b   1.000
_cell.length_c   1.000
_cell.angle_alpha   90.00
_cell.angle_beta   90.00
_cell.angle_gamma   90.00
#
_symmetry.space_group_name_H-M   'P 1'
#
loop_
_entity.id
_entity.type
_entity.pdbx_description
1 polymer ?
#
loop_
_entity_poly.entity_id
_entity_poly.type
_entity_poly.pdbx_seq_one_letter_code
_entity_poly.pdbx_strand_id
1 'polypeptide(L)'
;ILQGYLEPFQLSLEKLQEVSHRLRRDMTRGLGKHSHHNAPVKMLPTFVRATPDGTEKGDFLALDLGGTHFRVLHVRVVEEEQKVLKMDSQICTIPTDMMLGPGQQLFDHIAACLGDFISSRNLKGQTLPLGFTFSFPCEQKEIDKSILIRWTKGFKCSGVEGEDVVKLLKEAIQRRGDYEIGTVAMVNDTVGTMMSCGYRDQSCEIGMIIGTGTNACYMEEMKNVKRVEGEDGRMCINTEWGGFGDDGSLKDIQTTFDVMVDEASVNPGVHMYIRLL
;
A
#
# COMPACT_ATOMS: atom_id res chain seq x y z
N ILE A 1 15.33 17.50 35.32
CA ILE A 1 16.20 17.00 34.22
C ILE A 1 15.38 16.16 33.25
N LEU A 2 14.85 14.98 33.64
CA LEU A 2 14.04 14.13 32.74
C LEU A 2 12.85 14.86 32.09
N GLN A 3 12.11 15.65 32.88
CA GLN A 3 10.95 16.40 32.39
C GLN A 3 11.29 17.38 31.26
N GLY A 4 12.48 17.99 31.28
CA GLY A 4 12.92 18.90 30.21
C GLY A 4 13.25 18.18 28.90
N TYR A 5 13.58 16.87 28.95
CA TYR A 5 13.73 16.06 27.74
C TYR A 5 12.39 15.56 27.19
N LEU A 6 11.36 15.44 28.04
CA LEU A 6 10.03 14.95 27.65
C LEU A 6 9.08 16.07 27.21
N GLU A 7 9.31 17.30 27.66
CA GLU A 7 8.49 18.47 27.33
C GLU A 7 8.30 18.70 25.81
N PRO A 8 9.34 18.55 24.95
CA PRO A 8 9.17 18.70 23.49
C PRO A 8 8.22 17.67 22.85
N PHE A 9 8.00 16.51 23.49
CA PHE A 9 7.05 15.49 23.01
C PHE A 9 5.60 15.80 23.38
N GLN A 10 5.35 16.80 24.24
CA GLN A 10 4.02 17.19 24.68
C GLN A 10 3.44 18.26 23.75
N LEU A 11 2.74 17.81 22.70
CA LEU A 11 2.06 18.72 21.80
C LEU A 11 0.75 19.23 22.41
N SER A 12 0.57 20.55 22.43
CA SER A 12 -0.70 21.17 22.81
C SER A 12 -1.79 20.87 21.77
N LEU A 13 -3.06 20.99 22.17
CA LEU A 13 -4.19 20.84 21.25
C LEU A 13 -4.11 21.83 20.08
N GLU A 14 -3.68 23.07 20.34
CA GLU A 14 -3.46 24.08 19.31
C GLU A 14 -2.40 23.64 18.30
N LYS A 15 -1.28 23.07 18.78
CA LYS A 15 -0.23 22.55 17.89
C LYS A 15 -0.71 21.35 17.08
N LEU A 16 -1.49 20.44 17.67
CA LEU A 16 -2.10 19.32 16.95
C LEU A 16 -3.06 19.79 15.86
N GLN A 17 -3.86 20.83 16.13
CA GLN A 17 -4.71 21.46 15.13
C GLN A 17 -3.88 22.09 14.01
N GLU A 18 -2.78 22.77 14.32
CA GLU A 18 -1.87 23.32 13.32
C GLU A 18 -1.30 22.22 12.40
N VAL A 19 -0.81 21.11 12.98
CA VAL A 19 -0.31 19.95 12.24
C VAL A 19 -1.39 19.37 11.33
N SER A 20 -2.62 19.24 11.82
CA SER A 20 -3.78 18.79 11.02
C SER A 20 -4.05 19.70 9.81
N HIS A 21 -4.00 21.02 9.99
CA HIS A 21 -4.15 21.98 8.89
C HIS A 21 -3.02 21.87 7.86
N ARG A 22 -1.77 21.67 8.32
CA ARG A 22 -0.60 21.45 7.44
C ARG A 22 -0.76 20.17 6.62
N LEU A 23 -1.17 19.06 7.24
CA LEU A 23 -1.44 17.80 6.55
C LEU A 23 -2.55 17.97 5.50
N ARG A 24 -3.67 18.59 5.86
CA ARG A 24 -4.79 18.86 4.93
C ARG A 24 -4.34 19.69 3.73
N ARG A 25 -3.48 20.70 3.93
CA ARG A 25 -2.91 21.50 2.84
C ARG A 25 -2.08 20.64 1.89
N ASP A 26 -1.27 19.73 2.42
CA ASP A 26 -0.43 18.85 1.60
C ASP A 26 -1.25 17.78 0.87
N MET A 27 -2.34 17.30 1.47
CA MET A 27 -3.32 16.46 0.78
C MET A 27 -3.91 17.18 -0.45
N THR A 28 -4.36 18.44 -0.30
CA THR A 28 -4.84 19.24 -1.43
C THR A 28 -3.77 19.44 -2.50
N ARG A 29 -2.51 19.68 -2.10
CA ARG A 29 -1.38 19.79 -3.04
C ARG A 29 -1.13 18.48 -3.78
N GLY A 30 -1.21 17.34 -3.10
CA GLY A 30 -0.99 16.01 -3.68
C GLY A 30 -2.06 15.61 -4.71
N LEU A 31 -3.30 16.06 -4.52
CA LEU A 31 -4.40 15.84 -5.48
C LEU A 31 -4.30 16.72 -6.73
N GLY A 32 -3.59 17.86 -6.65
CA GLY A 32 -3.52 18.84 -7.72
C GLY A 32 -2.67 18.39 -8.93
N LYS A 33 -3.17 18.63 -10.15
CA LYS A 33 -2.53 18.24 -11.42
C LYS A 33 -1.11 18.74 -11.62
N HIS A 34 -0.78 19.93 -11.11
CA HIS A 34 0.54 20.54 -11.26
C HIS A 34 1.33 20.55 -9.96
N SER A 35 0.69 20.46 -8.79
CA SER A 35 1.36 20.53 -7.49
C SER A 35 1.82 19.17 -6.97
N HIS A 36 1.28 18.05 -7.48
CA HIS A 36 1.51 16.73 -6.89
C HIS A 36 2.99 16.29 -6.88
N HIS A 37 3.79 16.69 -7.87
CA HIS A 37 5.19 16.25 -7.97
C HIS A 37 6.05 16.73 -6.78
N ASN A 38 5.76 17.93 -6.26
CA ASN A 38 6.44 18.53 -5.11
C ASN A 38 5.66 18.36 -3.79
N ALA A 39 4.54 17.64 -3.79
CA ALA A 39 3.78 17.40 -2.58
C ALA A 39 4.49 16.30 -1.75
N PRO A 40 4.74 16.52 -0.44
CA PRO A 40 5.27 15.48 0.44
C PRO A 40 4.27 14.32 0.60
N VAL A 41 2.99 14.64 0.73
CA VAL A 41 1.87 13.69 0.73
C VAL A 41 1.42 13.44 -0.71
N LYS A 42 1.55 12.21 -1.20
CA LYS A 42 1.47 11.92 -2.65
C LYS A 42 0.05 11.79 -3.19
N MET A 43 -0.91 11.42 -2.36
CA MET A 43 -2.33 11.30 -2.75
C MET A 43 -2.52 10.53 -4.06
N LEU A 44 -2.05 9.27 -4.03
CA LEU A 44 -1.98 8.37 -5.17
C LEU A 44 -3.38 7.81 -5.51
N PRO A 45 -3.88 8.02 -6.74
CA PRO A 45 -5.10 7.38 -7.22
C PRO A 45 -4.96 5.85 -7.25
N THR A 46 -5.93 5.13 -6.71
CA THR A 46 -5.88 3.65 -6.59
C THR A 46 -6.69 2.92 -7.66
N PHE A 47 -7.51 3.66 -8.43
CA PHE A 47 -8.50 3.11 -9.38
C PHE A 47 -9.62 2.26 -8.77
N VAL A 48 -9.71 2.17 -7.44
CA VAL A 48 -10.88 1.60 -6.77
C VAL A 48 -11.93 2.69 -6.56
N ARG A 49 -13.10 2.54 -7.19
CA ARG A 49 -14.12 3.60 -7.29
C ARG A 49 -15.31 3.46 -6.34
N ALA A 50 -15.46 2.30 -5.69
CA ALA A 50 -16.52 2.03 -4.74
C ALA A 50 -16.02 1.10 -3.63
N THR A 51 -16.63 1.21 -2.45
CA THR A 51 -16.57 0.19 -1.41
C THR A 51 -17.45 -1.00 -1.80
N PRO A 52 -17.30 -2.16 -1.13
CA PRO A 52 -18.11 -3.31 -1.46
C PRO A 52 -19.61 -3.03 -1.31
N ASP A 53 -20.41 -3.53 -2.25
CA ASP A 53 -21.87 -3.33 -2.28
C ASP A 53 -22.66 -4.61 -1.99
N GLY A 54 -21.96 -5.73 -1.86
CA GLY A 54 -22.52 -7.04 -1.57
C GLY A 54 -22.83 -7.88 -2.80
N THR A 55 -22.68 -7.35 -4.00
CA THR A 55 -22.87 -8.13 -5.23
C THR A 55 -21.64 -8.96 -5.59
N GLU A 56 -20.53 -8.80 -4.85
CA GLU A 56 -19.29 -9.52 -5.10
C GLU A 56 -19.46 -11.02 -4.85
N LYS A 57 -18.93 -11.83 -5.77
CA LYS A 57 -18.94 -13.30 -5.65
C LYS A 57 -17.82 -13.93 -6.47
N GLY A 58 -17.43 -15.13 -6.08
CA GLY A 58 -16.47 -15.96 -6.81
C GLY A 58 -15.31 -16.44 -5.96
N ASP A 59 -14.37 -17.09 -6.64
CA ASP A 59 -13.12 -17.60 -6.07
C ASP A 59 -11.95 -16.76 -6.55
N PHE A 60 -11.12 -16.33 -5.61
CA PHE A 60 -10.02 -15.39 -5.84
C PHE A 60 -8.75 -15.88 -5.18
N LEU A 61 -7.62 -15.65 -5.83
CA LEU A 61 -6.32 -15.69 -5.20
C LEU A 61 -6.00 -14.30 -4.64
N ALA A 62 -5.29 -14.23 -3.53
CA ALA A 62 -4.71 -12.98 -3.05
C ALA A 62 -3.24 -13.16 -2.65
N LEU A 63 -2.42 -12.19 -3.01
CA LEU A 63 -1.05 -12.02 -2.55
C LEU A 63 -0.98 -10.80 -1.64
N ASP A 64 -0.37 -10.96 -0.47
CA ASP A 64 -0.16 -9.88 0.50
C ASP A 64 1.32 -9.74 0.81
N LEU A 65 1.96 -8.76 0.16
CA LEU A 65 3.38 -8.47 0.25
C LEU A 65 3.61 -7.07 0.81
N GLY A 66 4.13 -7.01 2.04
CA GLY A 66 4.50 -5.75 2.69
C GLY A 66 5.66 -5.85 3.69
N GLY A 67 6.33 -6.99 3.78
CA GLY A 67 7.41 -7.24 4.73
C GLY A 67 8.19 -8.53 4.41
N THR A 68 8.97 -9.02 5.37
CA THR A 68 9.80 -10.24 5.24
C THR A 68 8.97 -11.53 5.11
N HIS A 69 7.70 -11.48 5.47
CA HIS A 69 6.74 -12.55 5.27
C HIS A 69 5.60 -12.02 4.40
N PHE A 70 5.35 -12.69 3.29
CA PHE A 70 4.17 -12.45 2.47
C PHE A 70 3.21 -13.63 2.56
N ARG A 71 1.96 -13.41 2.20
CA ARG A 71 0.91 -14.43 2.27
C ARG A 71 0.33 -14.69 0.89
N VAL A 72 0.05 -15.95 0.63
CA VAL A 72 -0.81 -16.39 -0.46
C VAL A 72 -2.13 -16.85 0.16
N LEU A 73 -3.25 -16.42 -0.39
CA LEU A 73 -4.59 -16.75 0.11
C LEU A 73 -5.47 -17.25 -1.04
N HIS A 74 -6.38 -18.15 -0.69
CA HIS A 74 -7.55 -18.49 -1.50
C HIS A 74 -8.79 -18.00 -0.76
N VAL A 75 -9.55 -17.13 -1.41
CA VAL A 75 -10.70 -16.44 -0.83
C VAL A 75 -11.92 -16.73 -1.68
N ARG A 76 -12.98 -17.23 -1.05
CA ARG A 76 -14.30 -17.40 -1.66
C ARG A 76 -15.24 -16.34 -1.13
N VAL A 77 -15.90 -15.62 -2.03
CA VAL A 77 -16.95 -14.65 -1.67
C VAL A 77 -18.29 -15.22 -2.10
N VAL A 78 -19.22 -15.34 -1.15
CA VAL A 78 -20.56 -15.90 -1.37
C VAL A 78 -21.60 -14.79 -1.21
N GLU A 79 -22.31 -14.49 -2.30
CA GLU A 79 -23.31 -13.41 -2.39
C GLU A 79 -24.44 -13.55 -1.36
N GLU A 80 -24.99 -14.76 -1.20
CA GLU A 80 -26.13 -15.03 -0.32
C GLU A 80 -25.84 -14.79 1.18
N GLU A 81 -24.58 -14.95 1.59
CA GLU A 81 -24.21 -14.80 3.00
C GLU A 81 -23.60 -13.44 3.34
N GLN A 82 -23.27 -12.60 2.33
CA GLN A 82 -22.47 -11.38 2.53
C GLN A 82 -21.24 -11.68 3.39
N LYS A 83 -20.56 -12.80 3.11
CA LYS A 83 -19.40 -13.27 3.85
C LYS A 83 -18.23 -13.56 2.93
N VAL A 84 -17.10 -12.99 3.29
CA VAL A 84 -15.79 -13.42 2.80
C VAL A 84 -15.39 -14.68 3.56
N LEU A 85 -15.38 -15.82 2.88
CA LEU A 85 -14.87 -17.07 3.39
C LEU A 85 -13.41 -17.21 2.98
N LYS A 86 -12.51 -16.99 3.94
CA LYS A 86 -11.09 -17.33 3.75
C LYS A 86 -10.97 -18.86 3.78
N MET A 87 -10.72 -19.46 2.62
CA MET A 87 -10.64 -20.91 2.47
C MET A 87 -9.29 -21.43 2.94
N ASP A 88 -8.19 -20.79 2.50
CA ASP A 88 -6.84 -21.22 2.82
C ASP A 88 -5.84 -20.06 2.85
N SER A 89 -4.72 -20.24 3.56
CA SER A 89 -3.56 -19.36 3.43
C SER A 89 -2.24 -20.07 3.66
N GLN A 90 -1.19 -19.54 3.04
CA GLN A 90 0.20 -19.95 3.21
C GLN A 90 1.08 -18.73 3.43
N ILE A 91 1.93 -18.78 4.47
CA ILE A 91 2.94 -17.77 4.73
C ILE A 91 4.22 -18.18 4.01
N CYS A 92 4.83 -17.23 3.30
CA CYS A 92 6.05 -17.42 2.55
C CYS A 92 7.09 -16.42 3.03
N THR A 93 8.26 -16.92 3.41
CA THR A 93 9.35 -16.07 3.92
C THR A 93 10.21 -15.59 2.77
N ILE A 94 10.62 -14.32 2.82
CA ILE A 94 11.57 -13.70 1.90
C ILE A 94 12.89 -13.56 2.65
N PRO A 95 13.93 -14.31 2.24
CA PRO A 95 15.27 -14.16 2.78
C PRO A 95 15.81 -12.72 2.62
N THR A 96 16.58 -12.24 3.60
CA THR A 96 17.07 -10.85 3.62
C THR A 96 17.98 -10.52 2.43
N ASP A 97 18.78 -11.48 1.97
CA ASP A 97 19.60 -11.36 0.76
C ASP A 97 18.74 -11.15 -0.49
N MET A 98 17.58 -11.79 -0.57
CA MET A 98 16.62 -11.58 -1.68
C MET A 98 15.98 -10.19 -1.62
N MET A 99 15.71 -9.65 -0.44
CA MET A 99 15.18 -8.29 -0.28
C MET A 99 16.13 -7.21 -0.82
N LEU A 100 17.43 -7.49 -0.86
CA LEU A 100 18.48 -6.60 -1.36
C LEU A 100 19.05 -7.05 -2.71
N GLY A 101 18.52 -8.13 -3.28
CA GLY A 101 19.02 -8.78 -4.49
C GLY A 101 18.40 -8.25 -5.78
N PRO A 102 18.49 -9.02 -6.89
CA PRO A 102 17.81 -8.72 -8.13
C PRO A 102 16.28 -8.84 -8.00
N GLY A 103 15.55 -7.89 -8.58
CA GLY A 103 14.08 -7.92 -8.63
C GLY A 103 13.52 -9.20 -9.24
N GLN A 104 14.17 -9.71 -10.29
CA GLN A 104 13.79 -10.99 -10.90
C GLN A 104 13.76 -12.13 -9.87
N GLN A 105 14.75 -12.21 -8.97
CA GLN A 105 14.81 -13.25 -7.95
C GLN A 105 13.63 -13.15 -6.96
N LEU A 106 13.24 -11.93 -6.59
CA LEU A 106 12.07 -11.69 -5.73
C LEU A 106 10.77 -12.17 -6.41
N PHE A 107 10.52 -11.74 -7.65
CA PHE A 107 9.28 -12.09 -8.35
C PHE A 107 9.23 -13.58 -8.74
N ASP A 108 10.37 -14.18 -9.10
CA ASP A 108 10.47 -15.63 -9.34
C ASP A 108 10.16 -16.42 -8.06
N HIS A 109 10.58 -15.94 -6.88
CA HIS A 109 10.22 -16.53 -5.58
C HIS A 109 8.72 -16.37 -5.23
N ILE A 110 8.13 -15.21 -5.54
CA ILE A 110 6.68 -14.98 -5.37
C ILE A 110 5.88 -15.93 -6.26
N ALA A 111 6.25 -16.05 -7.54
CA ALA A 111 5.66 -17.00 -8.47
C ALA A 111 5.90 -18.45 -8.00
N ALA A 112 7.06 -18.73 -7.41
CA ALA A 112 7.34 -20.03 -6.85
C ALA A 112 6.31 -20.40 -5.75
N CYS A 113 6.19 -19.52 -4.75
CA CYS A 113 5.27 -19.72 -3.64
C CYS A 113 3.80 -19.79 -4.06
N LEU A 114 3.38 -18.98 -5.04
CA LEU A 114 2.02 -18.99 -5.58
C LEU A 114 1.71 -20.32 -6.30
N GLY A 115 2.61 -20.80 -7.15
CA GLY A 115 2.43 -22.09 -7.85
C GLY A 115 2.39 -23.29 -6.90
N ASP A 116 3.22 -23.27 -5.86
CA ASP A 116 3.23 -24.32 -4.84
C ASP A 116 1.93 -24.31 -4.01
N PHE A 117 1.43 -23.12 -3.68
CA PHE A 117 0.12 -22.97 -3.03
C PHE A 117 -1.01 -23.52 -3.91
N ILE A 118 -1.09 -23.11 -5.19
CA ILE A 118 -2.10 -23.60 -6.15
C ILE A 118 -2.05 -25.14 -6.26
N SER A 119 -0.85 -25.70 -6.32
CA SER A 119 -0.62 -27.15 -6.38
C SER A 119 -1.12 -27.85 -5.12
N SER A 120 -0.72 -27.36 -3.93
CA SER A 120 -1.08 -27.96 -2.64
C SER A 120 -2.58 -27.93 -2.33
N ARG A 121 -3.32 -26.98 -2.94
CA ARG A 121 -4.76 -26.80 -2.76
C ARG A 121 -5.61 -27.42 -3.87
N ASN A 122 -5.00 -28.20 -4.77
CA ASN A 122 -5.68 -28.81 -5.93
C ASN A 122 -6.42 -27.78 -6.80
N LEU A 123 -5.86 -26.57 -6.92
CA LEU A 123 -6.39 -25.48 -7.75
C LEU A 123 -5.78 -25.49 -9.16
N LYS A 124 -4.90 -26.45 -9.49
CA LYS A 124 -4.34 -26.59 -10.83
C LYS A 124 -5.44 -26.75 -11.89
N GLY A 125 -5.24 -26.10 -13.03
CA GLY A 125 -6.20 -26.08 -14.14
C GLY A 125 -7.33 -25.06 -13.98
N GLN A 126 -7.41 -24.35 -12.84
CA GLN A 126 -8.30 -23.20 -12.68
C GLN A 126 -7.54 -21.90 -12.94
N THR A 127 -8.18 -20.97 -13.63
CA THR A 127 -7.65 -19.64 -13.90
C THR A 127 -8.39 -18.64 -13.02
N LEU A 128 -7.89 -18.45 -11.79
CA LEU A 128 -8.52 -17.59 -10.79
C LEU A 128 -8.00 -16.14 -10.89
N PRO A 129 -8.85 -15.11 -10.76
CA PRO A 129 -8.39 -13.73 -10.62
C PRO A 129 -7.52 -13.55 -9.36
N LEU A 130 -6.58 -12.62 -9.42
CA LEU A 130 -5.60 -12.37 -8.38
C LEU A 130 -5.67 -10.92 -7.85
N GLY A 131 -5.97 -10.76 -6.57
CA GLY A 131 -5.69 -9.52 -5.85
C GLY A 131 -4.24 -9.47 -5.42
N PHE A 132 -3.47 -8.46 -5.83
CA PHE A 132 -2.10 -8.27 -5.44
C PHE A 132 -1.97 -7.06 -4.50
N THR A 133 -2.05 -7.31 -3.20
CA THR A 133 -1.74 -6.33 -2.16
C THR A 133 -0.22 -6.14 -2.10
N PHE A 134 0.24 -4.98 -2.53
CA PHE A 134 1.65 -4.63 -2.60
C PHE A 134 1.88 -3.32 -1.85
N SER A 135 2.37 -3.43 -0.62
CA SER A 135 2.42 -2.36 0.37
C SER A 135 3.62 -1.43 0.22
N PHE A 136 3.87 -0.96 -1.00
CA PHE A 136 4.91 0.01 -1.32
C PHE A 136 4.33 1.17 -2.13
N PRO A 137 4.97 2.36 -2.10
CA PRO A 137 4.49 3.50 -2.85
C PRO A 137 4.57 3.23 -4.36
N CYS A 138 3.41 3.12 -5.02
CA CYS A 138 3.34 2.91 -6.46
C CYS A 138 2.50 3.98 -7.15
N GLU A 139 2.97 4.45 -8.30
CA GLU A 139 2.16 5.23 -9.21
C GLU A 139 1.29 4.26 -10.04
N GLN A 140 0.03 4.09 -9.62
CA GLN A 140 -0.94 3.37 -10.43
C GLN A 140 -1.37 4.22 -11.63
N LYS A 141 -1.40 3.58 -12.80
CA LYS A 141 -1.96 4.15 -14.03
C LYS A 141 -3.31 3.54 -14.38
N GLU A 142 -3.51 2.28 -13.95
CA GLU A 142 -4.74 1.49 -14.08
C GLU A 142 -4.81 0.54 -12.88
N ILE A 143 -5.94 -0.16 -12.68
CA ILE A 143 -6.09 -1.10 -11.55
C ILE A 143 -5.08 -2.26 -11.61
N ASP A 144 -4.61 -2.63 -12.79
CA ASP A 144 -3.67 -3.72 -13.04
C ASP A 144 -2.31 -3.23 -13.59
N LYS A 145 -2.01 -1.93 -13.45
CA LYS A 145 -0.75 -1.31 -13.89
C LYS A 145 -0.21 -0.37 -12.84
N SER A 146 0.87 -0.76 -12.17
CA SER A 146 1.36 -0.11 -10.96
C SER A 146 2.88 0.02 -10.97
N ILE A 147 3.37 1.25 -11.12
CA ILE A 147 4.81 1.52 -11.25
C ILE A 147 5.39 1.78 -9.87
N LEU A 148 6.36 0.98 -9.42
CA LEU A 148 7.01 1.22 -8.13
C LEU A 148 7.75 2.56 -8.14
N ILE A 149 7.44 3.45 -7.21
CA ILE A 149 8.12 4.76 -7.09
C ILE A 149 9.47 4.60 -6.39
N ARG A 150 9.46 3.88 -5.27
CA ARG A 150 10.65 3.61 -4.45
C ARG A 150 10.39 2.48 -3.48
N TRP A 151 11.43 1.73 -3.13
CA TRP A 151 11.37 0.77 -2.06
C TRP A 151 11.32 1.44 -0.68
N THR A 152 10.72 0.72 0.25
CA THR A 152 10.60 1.09 1.67
C THR A 152 10.78 -0.17 2.53
N LYS A 153 10.68 -0.06 3.86
CA LYS A 153 10.62 -1.23 4.77
C LYS A 153 11.79 -2.21 4.62
N GLY A 154 12.98 -1.72 4.25
CA GLY A 154 14.20 -2.52 4.10
C GLY A 154 14.34 -3.27 2.77
N PHE A 155 13.38 -3.17 1.85
CA PHE A 155 13.55 -3.67 0.49
C PHE A 155 14.46 -2.73 -0.31
N LYS A 156 15.24 -3.31 -1.24
CA LYS A 156 16.06 -2.57 -2.21
C LYS A 156 16.37 -3.43 -3.44
N CYS A 157 15.37 -4.14 -3.94
CA CYS A 157 15.58 -5.03 -5.08
C CYS A 157 15.87 -4.24 -6.36
N SER A 158 16.98 -4.55 -7.02
CA SER A 158 17.40 -3.86 -8.25
C SER A 158 16.48 -4.19 -9.43
N GLY A 159 16.23 -3.21 -10.31
CA GLY A 159 15.41 -3.40 -11.51
C GLY A 159 13.89 -3.49 -11.25
N VAL A 160 13.41 -2.92 -10.13
CA VAL A 160 11.97 -2.86 -9.81
C VAL A 160 11.45 -1.43 -9.69
N GLU A 161 12.23 -0.51 -9.10
CA GLU A 161 11.85 0.90 -9.07
C GLU A 161 11.76 1.46 -10.50
N GLY A 162 10.66 2.14 -10.82
CA GLY A 162 10.33 2.61 -12.17
C GLY A 162 9.67 1.57 -13.07
N GLU A 163 9.53 0.31 -12.63
CA GLU A 163 8.90 -0.77 -13.39
C GLU A 163 7.49 -1.09 -12.89
N ASP A 164 6.67 -1.66 -13.78
CA ASP A 164 5.33 -2.14 -13.46
C ASP A 164 5.38 -3.48 -12.72
N VAL A 165 5.01 -3.49 -11.43
CA VAL A 165 5.10 -4.68 -10.58
C VAL A 165 4.12 -5.77 -10.97
N VAL A 166 3.00 -5.42 -11.61
CA VAL A 166 2.03 -6.42 -12.12
C VAL A 166 2.63 -7.12 -13.34
N LYS A 167 3.28 -6.36 -14.22
CA LYS A 167 4.03 -6.92 -15.36
C LYS A 167 5.14 -7.85 -14.88
N LEU A 168 5.97 -7.43 -13.92
CA LEU A 168 7.06 -8.25 -13.37
C LEU A 168 6.54 -9.57 -12.76
N LEU A 169 5.42 -9.52 -12.05
CA LEU A 169 4.76 -10.71 -11.52
C LEU A 169 4.26 -11.64 -12.65
N LYS A 170 3.55 -11.09 -13.66
CA LYS A 170 3.06 -11.87 -14.81
C LYS A 170 4.21 -12.55 -15.57
N GLU A 171 5.33 -11.84 -15.78
CA GLU A 171 6.52 -12.41 -16.42
C GLU A 171 7.15 -13.52 -15.58
N ALA A 172 7.21 -13.39 -14.25
CA ALA A 172 7.73 -14.45 -13.37
C ALA A 172 6.85 -15.71 -13.42
N ILE A 173 5.53 -15.54 -13.43
CA ILE A 173 4.58 -16.65 -13.59
C ILE A 173 4.78 -17.33 -14.94
N GLN A 174 4.94 -16.55 -16.02
CA GLN A 174 5.20 -17.08 -17.35
C GLN A 174 6.54 -17.82 -17.44
N ARG A 175 7.61 -17.30 -16.80
CA ARG A 175 8.92 -17.99 -16.71
C ARG A 175 8.80 -19.33 -15.98
N ARG A 176 7.96 -19.41 -14.94
CA ARG A 176 7.71 -20.67 -14.20
C ARG A 176 6.93 -21.68 -15.05
N GLY A 177 5.84 -21.25 -15.70
CA GLY A 177 5.19 -21.98 -16.79
C GLY A 177 4.33 -23.21 -16.42
N ASP A 178 4.07 -23.49 -15.14
CA ASP A 178 3.30 -24.66 -14.69
C ASP A 178 1.89 -24.34 -14.15
N TYR A 179 1.47 -23.08 -14.19
CA TYR A 179 0.10 -22.62 -13.91
C TYR A 179 -0.19 -21.27 -14.58
N GLU A 180 -1.47 -20.88 -14.58
CA GLU A 180 -1.95 -19.58 -15.09
C GLU A 180 -2.76 -18.86 -14.02
N ILE A 181 -2.83 -17.54 -14.12
CA ILE A 181 -3.70 -16.69 -13.30
C ILE A 181 -4.61 -15.86 -14.21
N GLY A 182 -5.76 -15.46 -13.67
CA GLY A 182 -6.71 -14.58 -14.36
C GLY A 182 -6.30 -13.11 -14.33
N THR A 183 -7.29 -12.23 -14.31
CA THR A 183 -7.09 -10.79 -14.16
C THR A 183 -6.39 -10.47 -12.83
N VAL A 184 -5.58 -9.42 -12.84
CA VAL A 184 -4.87 -8.95 -11.64
C VAL A 184 -5.43 -7.60 -11.23
N ALA A 185 -5.66 -7.39 -9.94
CA ALA A 185 -5.92 -6.06 -9.38
C ALA A 185 -4.86 -5.74 -8.34
N MET A 186 -4.10 -4.67 -8.53
CA MET A 186 -3.10 -4.22 -7.57
C MET A 186 -3.73 -3.25 -6.58
N VAL A 187 -3.48 -3.48 -5.29
CA VAL A 187 -4.00 -2.64 -4.21
C VAL A 187 -2.90 -2.37 -3.18
N ASN A 188 -3.01 -1.24 -2.48
CA ASN A 188 -2.22 -0.97 -1.28
C ASN A 188 -2.88 -1.62 -0.05
N ASP A 189 -2.11 -1.90 1.00
CA ASP A 189 -2.64 -2.52 2.23
C ASP A 189 -3.67 -1.65 2.95
N THR A 190 -3.55 -0.32 2.93
CA THR A 190 -4.59 0.56 3.49
C THR A 190 -5.91 0.38 2.74
N VAL A 191 -5.86 0.25 1.41
CA VAL A 191 -7.04 0.06 0.55
C VAL A 191 -7.66 -1.29 0.80
N GLY A 192 -6.86 -2.37 0.82
CA GLY A 192 -7.33 -3.70 1.18
C GLY A 192 -7.95 -3.75 2.58
N THR A 193 -7.35 -3.03 3.55
CA THR A 193 -7.90 -2.88 4.91
C THR A 193 -9.25 -2.17 4.90
N MET A 194 -9.36 -1.05 4.19
CA MET A 194 -10.63 -0.32 4.05
C MET A 194 -11.71 -1.20 3.43
N MET A 195 -11.40 -1.92 2.34
CA MET A 195 -12.33 -2.80 1.65
C MET A 195 -12.78 -3.97 2.56
N SER A 196 -11.86 -4.55 3.32
CA SER A 196 -12.19 -5.62 4.27
C SER A 196 -13.13 -5.15 5.38
N CYS A 197 -13.01 -3.90 5.85
CA CYS A 197 -13.93 -3.31 6.81
C CYS A 197 -15.26 -2.92 6.15
N GLY A 198 -15.19 -2.29 4.96
CA GLY A 198 -16.32 -1.86 4.14
C GLY A 198 -17.30 -2.98 3.80
N TYR A 199 -16.79 -4.21 3.68
CA TYR A 199 -17.62 -5.39 3.45
C TYR A 199 -18.57 -5.71 4.62
N ARG A 200 -18.21 -5.31 5.85
CA ARG A 200 -19.08 -5.49 7.04
C ARG A 200 -19.82 -4.22 7.43
N ASP A 201 -19.19 -3.07 7.20
CA ASP A 201 -19.70 -1.76 7.56
C ASP A 201 -19.61 -0.83 6.34
N GLN A 202 -20.74 -0.64 5.66
CA GLN A 202 -20.83 0.21 4.47
C GLN A 202 -20.53 1.69 4.74
N SER A 203 -20.41 2.12 6.00
CA SER A 203 -19.97 3.48 6.36
C SER A 203 -18.44 3.64 6.39
N CYS A 204 -17.68 2.55 6.20
CA CYS A 204 -16.22 2.59 6.22
C CYS A 204 -15.65 3.22 4.94
N GLU A 205 -15.14 4.45 5.08
CA GLU A 205 -14.55 5.21 3.98
C GLU A 205 -13.08 5.58 4.20
N ILE A 206 -12.47 5.03 5.26
CA ILE A 206 -11.07 5.26 5.64
C ILE A 206 -10.42 3.92 6.01
N GLY A 207 -9.26 3.63 5.40
CA GLY A 207 -8.37 2.55 5.82
C GLY A 207 -7.11 3.13 6.42
N MET A 208 -6.62 2.55 7.52
CA MET A 208 -5.42 3.03 8.20
C MET A 208 -4.57 1.84 8.65
N ILE A 209 -3.28 1.94 8.42
CA ILE A 209 -2.27 1.00 8.89
C ILE A 209 -1.41 1.72 9.91
N ILE A 210 -1.26 1.12 11.10
CA ILE A 210 -0.31 1.52 12.13
C ILE A 210 0.45 0.25 12.54
N GLY A 211 1.67 0.09 12.03
CA GLY A 211 2.51 -1.08 12.25
C GLY A 211 3.98 -0.74 12.01
N THR A 212 4.71 -1.57 11.26
CA THR A 212 6.11 -1.29 10.86
C THR A 212 6.26 0.05 10.13
N GLY A 213 5.21 0.52 9.49
CA GLY A 213 5.04 1.90 9.04
C GLY A 213 3.62 2.37 9.31
N THR A 214 3.34 3.63 8.97
CA THR A 214 1.99 4.18 9.02
C THR A 214 1.57 4.69 7.66
N ASN A 215 0.32 4.42 7.27
CA ASN A 215 -0.30 4.96 6.07
C ASN A 215 -1.82 5.01 6.22
N ALA A 216 -2.48 5.82 5.38
CA ALA A 216 -3.93 5.84 5.30
C ALA A 216 -4.42 5.98 3.85
N CYS A 217 -5.63 5.50 3.60
CA CYS A 217 -6.41 5.82 2.41
C CYS A 217 -7.82 6.26 2.79
N TYR A 218 -8.50 6.95 1.88
CA TYR A 218 -9.90 7.32 2.06
C TYR A 218 -10.61 7.45 0.71
N MET A 219 -11.94 7.43 0.71
CA MET A 219 -12.75 7.74 -0.49
C MET A 219 -12.79 9.25 -0.74
N GLU A 220 -12.24 9.69 -1.88
CA GLU A 220 -12.24 11.08 -2.34
C GLU A 220 -13.23 11.28 -3.49
N GLU A 221 -13.79 12.48 -3.60
CA GLU A 221 -14.63 12.89 -4.71
C GLU A 221 -13.79 13.04 -5.99
N MET A 222 -14.22 12.45 -7.10
CA MET A 222 -13.46 12.46 -8.36
C MET A 222 -13.14 13.88 -8.84
N LYS A 223 -14.06 14.84 -8.64
CA LYS A 223 -13.83 16.26 -8.93
C LYS A 223 -12.60 16.85 -8.23
N ASN A 224 -12.13 16.29 -7.11
CA ASN A 224 -10.94 16.74 -6.41
C ASN A 224 -9.66 16.06 -6.94
N VAL A 225 -9.79 14.88 -7.56
CA VAL A 225 -8.67 14.07 -8.08
C VAL A 225 -8.22 14.57 -9.44
N LYS A 226 -7.56 15.73 -9.49
CA LYS A 226 -7.16 16.39 -10.76
C LYS A 226 -6.09 15.66 -11.58
N ARG A 227 -5.65 14.48 -11.11
CA ARG A 227 -4.67 13.60 -11.76
C ARG A 227 -5.31 12.52 -12.64
N VAL A 228 -6.61 12.27 -12.50
CA VAL A 228 -7.36 11.29 -13.29
C VAL A 228 -8.44 12.03 -14.06
N GLU A 229 -8.72 11.61 -15.29
CA GLU A 229 -9.81 12.20 -16.08
C GLU A 229 -11.19 11.76 -15.57
N GLY A 230 -12.15 12.68 -15.65
CA GLY A 230 -13.52 12.51 -15.15
C GLY A 230 -13.74 13.14 -13.78
N GLU A 231 -14.95 13.62 -13.54
CA GLU A 231 -15.34 14.25 -12.27
C GLU A 231 -16.44 13.48 -11.53
N ASP A 232 -17.01 12.44 -12.16
CA ASP A 232 -18.14 11.68 -11.65
C ASP A 232 -17.73 10.59 -10.66
N GLY A 233 -18.47 10.52 -9.55
CA GLY A 233 -18.31 9.51 -8.53
C GLY A 233 -17.10 9.75 -7.63
N ARG A 234 -16.54 8.66 -7.11
CA ARG A 234 -15.49 8.70 -6.08
C ARG A 234 -14.34 7.76 -6.45
N MET A 235 -13.19 7.98 -5.83
CA MET A 235 -12.04 7.10 -5.93
C MET A 235 -11.32 7.03 -4.61
N CYS A 236 -10.93 5.82 -4.20
CA CYS A 236 -10.05 5.65 -3.06
C CYS A 236 -8.67 6.25 -3.37
N ILE A 237 -8.17 7.07 -2.46
CA ILE A 237 -6.84 7.69 -2.54
C ILE A 237 -5.96 7.08 -1.47
N ASN A 238 -4.82 6.53 -1.89
CA ASN A 238 -3.73 6.19 -1.00
C ASN A 238 -2.94 7.48 -0.70
N THR A 239 -2.94 7.93 0.55
CA THR A 239 -2.32 9.22 0.92
C THR A 239 -0.80 9.18 0.79
N GLU A 240 -0.17 8.03 1.09
CA GLU A 240 1.26 7.92 1.39
C GLU A 240 1.69 9.01 2.38
N TRP A 241 0.92 9.18 3.47
CA TRP A 241 1.13 10.27 4.44
C TRP A 241 2.45 10.18 5.20
N GLY A 242 3.19 9.08 5.04
CA GLY A 242 4.47 8.89 5.69
C GLY A 242 5.47 9.97 5.29
N GLY A 243 5.38 10.47 4.06
CA GLY A 243 6.22 11.56 3.54
C GLY A 243 5.87 12.95 4.08
N PHE A 244 4.82 13.10 4.90
CA PHE A 244 4.49 14.38 5.52
C PHE A 244 5.68 14.88 6.37
N GLY A 245 6.06 16.15 6.20
CA GLY A 245 7.25 16.72 6.85
C GLY A 245 8.57 16.54 6.11
N ASP A 246 8.64 15.75 5.02
CA ASP A 246 9.86 15.58 4.22
C ASP A 246 10.35 16.90 3.59
N ASP A 247 9.45 17.87 3.39
CA ASP A 247 9.77 19.23 2.92
C ASP A 247 10.21 20.18 4.07
N GLY A 248 10.37 19.65 5.29
CA GLY A 248 10.72 20.41 6.49
C GLY A 248 9.54 21.08 7.18
N SER A 249 8.31 20.86 6.72
CA SER A 249 7.09 21.45 7.31
C SER A 249 6.77 21.00 8.74
N LEU A 250 7.49 20.00 9.28
CA LEU A 250 7.36 19.51 10.66
C LEU A 250 8.60 19.79 11.53
N LYS A 251 9.58 20.57 11.06
CA LYS A 251 10.83 20.83 11.79
C LYS A 251 10.62 21.48 13.17
N ASP A 252 9.55 22.26 13.34
CA ASP A 252 9.23 22.93 14.61
C ASP A 252 8.72 21.97 15.70
N ILE A 253 8.31 20.75 15.34
CA ILE A 253 7.88 19.72 16.30
C ILE A 253 8.86 18.54 16.39
N GLN A 254 9.92 18.56 15.59
CA GLN A 254 10.99 17.56 15.65
C GLN A 254 11.89 17.80 16.86
N THR A 255 12.15 16.73 17.60
CA THR A 255 13.11 16.72 18.70
C THR A 255 14.50 16.29 18.20
N THR A 256 15.52 16.48 19.03
CA THR A 256 16.87 15.96 18.74
C THR A 256 16.89 14.44 18.56
N PHE A 257 15.99 13.72 19.25
CA PHE A 257 15.90 12.26 19.13
C PHE A 257 15.37 11.84 17.76
N ASP A 258 14.39 12.55 17.22
CA ASP A 258 13.82 12.28 15.89
C ASP A 258 14.88 12.48 14.81
N VAL A 259 15.72 13.53 14.94
CA VAL A 259 16.83 13.79 14.03
C VAL A 259 17.86 12.67 14.09
N MET A 260 18.23 12.20 15.29
CA MET A 260 19.18 11.09 15.44
C MET A 260 18.65 9.78 14.83
N VAL A 261 17.36 9.49 15.02
CA VAL A 261 16.70 8.33 14.40
C VAL A 261 16.67 8.48 12.88
N ASP A 262 16.47 9.70 12.37
CA ASP A 262 16.50 9.97 10.94
C ASP A 262 17.86 9.71 10.30
N GLU A 263 18.90 10.31 10.86
CA GLU A 263 20.30 10.20 10.40
C GLU A 263 20.81 8.76 10.43
N ALA A 264 20.38 7.95 11.40
CA ALA A 264 20.80 6.56 11.55
C ALA A 264 20.04 5.56 10.63
N SER A 265 19.05 6.03 9.86
CA SER A 265 18.18 5.15 9.08
C SER A 265 18.70 4.82 7.69
N VAL A 266 18.02 3.86 7.03
CA VAL A 266 18.33 3.47 5.64
C VAL A 266 18.06 4.61 4.64
N ASN A 267 17.09 5.50 4.93
CA ASN A 267 16.65 6.57 4.02
C ASN A 267 16.55 7.93 4.73
N PRO A 268 17.67 8.57 5.14
CA PRO A 268 17.62 9.84 5.86
C PRO A 268 16.86 10.94 5.09
N GLY A 269 16.09 11.75 5.81
CA GLY A 269 15.29 12.85 5.26
C GLY A 269 14.01 12.43 4.53
N VAL A 270 13.66 11.14 4.58
CA VAL A 270 12.47 10.57 3.91
C VAL A 270 11.59 9.88 4.94
N HIS A 271 10.28 10.06 4.77
CA HIS A 271 9.23 9.58 5.66
C HIS A 271 9.29 10.13 7.08
N MET A 272 9.47 11.44 7.21
CA MET A 272 9.66 12.12 8.49
C MET A 272 8.49 11.90 9.45
N TYR A 273 7.25 11.88 8.97
CA TYR A 273 6.09 11.67 9.83
C TYR A 273 6.06 10.29 10.50
N ILE A 274 6.58 9.25 9.82
CA ILE A 274 6.66 7.90 10.39
C ILE A 274 7.64 7.88 11.58
N ARG A 275 8.68 8.72 11.55
CA ARG A 275 9.76 8.72 12.54
C ARG A 275 9.44 9.49 13.81
N LEU A 276 8.40 10.33 13.75
CA LEU A 276 7.87 11.09 14.89
C LEU A 276 6.97 10.25 15.81
N LEU A 277 6.64 9.02 15.39
CA LEU A 277 5.74 8.09 16.09
C LEU A 277 6.56 6.99 16.79
#